data_AF-A0A7J7DH20-F1
#
_entry.id   AF-A0A7J7DH20-F1
#
_cell.length_a   1.000
_cell.length_b   1.000
_cell.length_c   1.000
_cell.angle_alpha   90.00
_cell.angle_beta   90.00
_cell.angle_gamma   90.00
#
_symmetry.space_group_name_H-M   'P 1'
#
loop_
_entity.id
_entity.type
_entity.pdbx_description
1 polymer ?
#
loop_
_entity_poly.entity_id
_entity_poly.type
_entity_poly.pdbx_seq_one_letter_code
_entity_poly.pdbx_strand_id
1 'polypeptide(L)'
;MACFERVDAKNPITVLEGPAFMKNKLAHVLVTLIYFEYPLIWSSVFMDFLPHLSKGALVMDMFCRFLNALDDEVISFDYPRTPDEVVVAGRVKDAMRQQCVPEIVRAWYHILTMYMTSDPELCASVLDSMKRYISWIDIRLIVNDAFIPLLFDLILADGLPEQVQGAAAGCLLAVVSKRMDSQSKLPLLQNLQISRVFGLISTDGDSELVSKLAALLTGYAVEILECFKRVSSDDERAVSVELLNEVLPSVFYVMKSCEIDSAFNVVQFLLGYVGTMKSLAPLKEKQLLQLGQILEVIRAQILYDPIYRDHLDVLDKIGREEQDRMVEFRIDLFVLLRTVGHVAPEVTHMFIRNSLAAATVSTT
;
A
#
# COMPACT_ATOMS: atom_id res chain seq x y z
N MET A 1 34.34 1.81 -8.52
CA MET A 1 33.43 0.74 -8.06
C MET A 1 33.89 -0.59 -8.65
N ALA A 2 34.69 -1.34 -7.88
CA ALA A 2 35.44 -2.54 -8.28
C ALA A 2 34.59 -3.79 -8.63
N CYS A 3 33.27 -3.65 -8.81
CA CYS A 3 32.36 -4.79 -9.01
C CYS A 3 32.42 -5.41 -10.42
N PHE A 4 33.10 -4.75 -11.37
CA PHE A 4 33.33 -5.23 -12.73
C PHE A 4 34.79 -5.62 -13.00
N GLU A 5 35.71 -5.28 -12.10
CA GLU A 5 37.12 -5.59 -12.31
C GLU A 5 37.35 -7.06 -12.02
N ARG A 6 37.83 -7.78 -13.05
CA ARG A 6 38.19 -9.19 -12.93
C ARG A 6 39.27 -9.32 -11.87
N VAL A 7 38.91 -9.91 -10.73
CA VAL A 7 39.84 -10.15 -9.61
C VAL A 7 40.89 -11.20 -10.00
N ASP A 8 40.59 -12.11 -10.94
CA ASP A 8 41.51 -13.13 -11.41
C ASP A 8 41.27 -13.51 -12.88
N ALA A 9 42.33 -13.64 -13.67
CA ALA A 9 42.27 -14.02 -15.09
C ALA A 9 42.01 -15.53 -15.29
N LYS A 10 42.18 -16.35 -14.24
CA LYS A 10 42.00 -17.81 -14.30
C LYS A 10 40.66 -18.31 -13.73
N ASN A 11 39.96 -17.49 -12.96
CA ASN A 11 38.62 -17.79 -12.42
C ASN A 11 37.83 -16.48 -12.25
N PRO A 12 37.05 -16.05 -13.25
CA PRO A 12 36.33 -14.79 -13.16
C PRO A 12 35.07 -14.99 -12.31
N ILE A 13 35.19 -15.01 -10.98
CA ILE A 13 34.02 -14.84 -10.11
C ILE A 13 33.75 -13.34 -10.05
N THR A 14 32.79 -12.85 -10.83
CA THR A 14 32.26 -11.50 -10.60
C THR A 14 31.24 -11.60 -9.46
N VAL A 15 31.39 -10.77 -8.42
CA VAL A 15 30.48 -10.80 -7.26
C VAL A 15 29.02 -10.58 -7.69
N LEU A 16 28.81 -9.90 -8.83
CA LEU A 16 27.49 -9.62 -9.39
C LEU A 16 26.84 -10.81 -10.12
N GLU A 17 27.62 -11.81 -10.53
CA GLU A 17 27.12 -13.10 -11.05
C GLU A 17 26.96 -14.14 -9.93
N GLY A 18 27.39 -13.81 -8.71
CA GLY A 18 27.26 -14.68 -7.56
C GLY A 18 25.82 -14.81 -7.02
N PRO A 19 25.55 -15.81 -6.17
CA PRO A 19 24.27 -15.99 -5.48
C PRO A 19 23.81 -14.76 -4.69
N ALA A 20 22.48 -14.66 -4.53
CA ALA A 20 21.81 -13.51 -3.90
C ALA A 20 22.36 -13.14 -2.51
N PHE A 21 22.76 -14.12 -1.68
CA PHE A 21 23.30 -13.85 -0.35
C PHE A 21 24.63 -13.07 -0.39
N MET A 22 25.47 -13.29 -1.41
CA MET A 22 26.74 -12.53 -1.55
C MET A 22 26.46 -11.10 -1.97
N LYS A 23 25.54 -10.90 -2.92
CA LYS A 23 25.08 -9.58 -3.35
C LYS A 23 24.50 -8.77 -2.19
N ASN A 24 23.64 -9.40 -1.39
CA ASN A 24 23.06 -8.78 -0.21
C ASN A 24 24.14 -8.42 0.82
N LYS A 25 25.11 -9.31 1.06
CA LYS A 25 26.20 -9.00 2.00
C LYS A 25 27.07 -7.83 1.52
N LEU A 26 27.34 -7.75 0.22
CA LEU A 26 28.02 -6.58 -0.37
C LEU A 26 27.19 -5.30 -0.17
N ALA A 27 25.87 -5.34 -0.39
CA ALA A 27 24.99 -4.21 -0.12
C ALA A 27 25.09 -3.75 1.34
N HIS A 28 25.03 -4.66 2.32
CA HIS A 28 25.21 -4.29 3.74
C HIS A 28 26.59 -3.69 4.05
N VAL A 29 27.67 -4.20 3.43
CA VAL A 29 29.01 -3.61 3.59
C VAL A 29 29.04 -2.18 3.04
N LEU A 30 28.46 -1.94 1.86
CA LEU A 30 28.34 -0.59 1.30
C LEU A 30 27.54 0.33 2.20
N VAL A 31 26.41 -0.14 2.75
CA VAL A 31 25.59 0.64 3.68
C VAL A 31 26.32 0.94 4.98
N THR A 32 27.14 0.02 5.48
CA THR A 32 28.01 0.27 6.64
C THR A 32 28.97 1.42 6.34
N LEU A 33 29.54 1.47 5.13
CA LEU A 33 30.37 2.60 4.71
C LEU A 33 29.57 3.90 4.62
N ILE A 34 28.34 3.87 4.08
CA ILE A 34 27.45 5.05 4.07
C ILE A 34 27.20 5.58 5.48
N TYR A 35 26.96 4.69 6.45
CA TYR A 35 26.72 5.07 7.84
C TYR A 35 27.88 5.91 8.43
N PHE A 36 29.12 5.48 8.20
CA PHE A 36 30.30 6.14 8.76
C PHE A 36 30.82 7.30 7.91
N GLU A 37 30.77 7.19 6.58
CA GLU A 37 31.51 8.07 5.68
C GLU A 37 30.64 9.06 4.92
N TYR A 38 29.38 8.74 4.63
CA TYR A 38 28.51 9.63 3.86
C TYR A 38 27.75 10.61 4.78
N PRO A 39 27.70 11.91 4.45
CA PRO A 39 28.22 12.57 3.23
C PRO A 39 29.60 13.22 3.40
N LEU A 40 30.28 13.03 4.53
CA LEU A 40 31.44 13.86 4.91
C LEU A 40 32.75 13.42 4.25
N ILE A 41 33.03 12.12 4.26
CA ILE A 41 34.27 11.52 3.75
C ILE A 41 34.04 11.06 2.30
N TRP A 42 32.96 10.32 2.06
CA TRP A 42 32.64 9.77 0.74
C TRP A 42 31.39 10.42 0.14
N SER A 43 31.46 11.72 -0.13
CA SER A 43 30.34 12.53 -0.63
C SER A 43 29.83 12.11 -2.01
N SER A 44 30.71 11.63 -2.90
CA SER A 44 30.38 11.31 -4.29
C SER A 44 29.76 9.93 -4.52
N VAL A 45 29.64 9.08 -3.49
CA VAL A 45 29.31 7.64 -3.59
C VAL A 45 28.15 7.33 -4.55
N PHE A 46 27.03 8.05 -4.45
CA PHE A 46 25.87 7.84 -5.32
C PHE A 46 26.12 8.34 -6.74
N MET A 47 26.76 9.51 -6.87
CA MET A 47 27.07 10.12 -8.18
C MET A 47 28.12 9.32 -8.95
N ASP A 48 29.01 8.62 -8.25
CA ASP A 48 29.97 7.70 -8.84
C ASP A 48 29.30 6.40 -9.27
N PHE A 49 28.28 5.93 -8.54
CA PHE A 49 27.55 4.70 -8.87
C PHE A 49 26.65 4.90 -10.10
N LEU A 50 25.83 5.96 -10.12
CA LEU A 50 24.76 6.18 -11.11
C LEU A 50 25.18 6.01 -12.58
N PRO A 51 26.34 6.53 -13.05
CA PRO A 51 26.79 6.33 -14.43
C PRO A 51 27.01 4.87 -14.81
N HIS A 52 27.24 3.99 -13.83
CA HIS A 52 27.49 2.57 -14.04
C HIS A 52 26.21 1.76 -14.28
N LEU A 53 25.03 2.34 -14.05
CA LEU A 53 23.76 1.65 -14.33
C LEU A 53 23.63 1.28 -15.81
N SER A 54 24.26 2.02 -16.72
CA SER A 54 24.29 1.69 -18.16
C SER A 54 25.04 0.40 -18.50
N LYS A 55 25.77 -0.20 -17.54
CA LYS A 55 26.50 -1.47 -17.73
C LYS A 55 25.59 -2.71 -17.70
N GLY A 56 24.29 -2.56 -17.44
CA GLY A 56 23.28 -3.61 -17.61
C GLY A 56 22.54 -4.00 -16.33
N ALA A 57 21.57 -4.92 -16.49
CA ALA A 57 20.60 -5.32 -15.46
C ALA A 57 21.25 -5.77 -14.13
N LEU A 58 22.41 -6.46 -14.18
CA LEU A 58 23.12 -6.90 -12.97
C LEU A 58 23.57 -5.72 -12.08
N VAL A 59 23.98 -4.60 -12.67
CA VAL A 59 24.38 -3.41 -11.90
C VAL A 59 23.16 -2.69 -11.34
N MET A 60 22.06 -2.68 -12.10
CA MET A 60 20.78 -2.14 -11.66
C MET A 60 20.19 -2.93 -10.49
N ASP A 61 20.22 -4.27 -10.55
CA ASP A 61 19.84 -5.18 -9.43
C ASP A 61 20.66 -4.87 -8.19
N MET A 62 21.99 -4.76 -8.33
CA MET A 62 22.87 -4.41 -7.21
C MET A 62 22.59 -3.03 -6.63
N PHE A 63 22.23 -2.07 -7.46
CA PHE A 63 21.85 -0.74 -7.01
C PHE A 63 20.55 -0.78 -6.20
N CYS A 64 19.55 -1.52 -6.67
CA CYS A 64 18.29 -1.72 -5.93
C CYS A 64 18.55 -2.41 -4.58
N ARG A 65 19.38 -3.46 -4.55
CA ARG A 65 19.80 -4.12 -3.29
C ARG A 65 20.49 -3.17 -2.33
N PHE A 66 21.37 -2.31 -2.85
CA PHE A 66 22.04 -1.29 -2.05
C PHE A 66 21.05 -0.27 -1.48
N LEU A 67 20.13 0.25 -2.29
CA LEU A 67 19.10 1.18 -1.83
C LEU A 67 18.14 0.55 -0.82
N ASN A 68 17.78 -0.73 -1.01
CA ASN A 68 16.93 -1.47 -0.10
C ASN A 68 17.62 -1.71 1.25
N ALA A 69 18.88 -2.18 1.22
CA ALA A 69 19.67 -2.34 2.45
C ALA A 69 19.91 -1.00 3.15
N LEU A 70 20.07 0.10 2.41
CA LEU A 70 20.21 1.43 2.98
C LEU A 70 18.93 1.85 3.72
N ASP A 71 17.77 1.51 3.16
CA ASP A 71 16.50 1.75 3.82
C ASP A 71 16.37 0.95 5.12
N ASP A 72 16.59 -0.36 5.03
CA ASP A 72 16.44 -1.29 6.14
C ASP A 72 17.40 -0.94 7.30
N GLU A 73 18.68 -0.66 7.00
CA GLU A 73 19.74 -0.50 8.01
C GLU A 73 19.94 0.94 8.49
N VAL A 74 19.51 1.96 7.74
CA VAL A 74 19.81 3.37 8.09
C VAL A 74 18.58 4.27 8.06
N ILE A 75 17.70 4.15 7.08
CA ILE A 75 16.66 5.17 6.85
C ILE A 75 15.34 4.87 7.58
N SER A 76 14.89 3.61 7.56
CA SER A 76 13.59 3.21 8.07
C SER A 76 13.48 3.33 9.59
N PHE A 77 12.32 3.77 10.06
CA PHE A 77 11.92 3.86 11.46
C PHE A 77 10.98 2.74 11.89
N ASP A 78 10.75 1.74 11.04
CA ASP A 78 9.94 0.56 11.39
C ASP A 78 10.63 -0.29 12.47
N TYR A 79 11.93 -0.05 12.68
CA TYR A 79 12.75 -0.65 13.72
C TYR A 79 13.11 0.38 14.80
N PRO A 80 13.16 0.00 16.09
CA PRO A 80 13.66 0.87 17.15
C PRO A 80 15.07 1.36 16.83
N ARG A 81 15.27 2.69 16.81
CA ARG A 81 16.56 3.35 16.58
C ARG A 81 17.05 4.07 17.83
N THR A 82 18.35 4.06 18.04
CA THR A 82 19.01 4.91 19.03
C THR A 82 19.02 6.39 18.57
N PRO A 83 19.13 7.36 19.49
CA PRO A 83 19.20 8.78 19.13
C PRO A 83 20.31 9.11 18.12
N ASP A 84 21.47 8.46 18.25
CA ASP A 84 22.61 8.66 17.34
C ASP A 84 22.30 8.15 15.93
N GLU A 85 21.65 6.99 15.80
CA GLU A 85 21.21 6.45 14.51
C GLU A 85 20.19 7.37 13.83
N VAL A 86 19.28 7.99 14.60
CA VAL A 86 18.33 8.96 14.06
C VAL A 86 19.06 10.19 13.48
N VAL A 87 20.10 10.66 14.16
CA VAL A 87 20.94 11.77 13.68
C VAL A 87 21.66 11.38 12.38
N VAL A 88 22.22 10.17 12.31
CA VAL A 88 22.87 9.66 11.09
C VAL A 88 21.85 9.54 9.95
N ALA A 89 20.68 8.96 10.19
CA ALA A 89 19.62 8.82 9.20
C ALA A 89 19.17 10.18 8.65
N GLY A 90 19.02 11.19 9.52
CA GLY A 90 18.71 12.57 9.13
C GLY A 90 19.78 13.14 8.20
N ARG A 91 21.05 13.07 8.62
CA ARG A 91 22.21 13.53 7.83
C ARG A 91 22.27 12.88 6.45
N VAL A 92 22.11 11.56 6.38
CA VAL A 92 22.14 10.78 5.12
C VAL A 92 20.99 11.22 4.21
N LYS A 93 19.74 11.26 4.72
CA LYS A 93 18.58 11.70 3.94
C LYS A 93 18.75 13.10 3.38
N ASP A 94 19.18 14.06 4.21
CA ASP A 94 19.31 15.45 3.79
C ASP A 94 20.38 15.64 2.72
N ALA A 95 21.52 14.96 2.85
CA ALA A 95 22.54 14.98 1.81
C ALA A 95 22.06 14.30 0.52
N MET A 96 21.38 13.15 0.63
CA MET A 96 20.82 12.47 -0.54
C MET A 96 19.81 13.34 -1.29
N ARG A 97 18.90 14.03 -0.58
CA ARG A 97 17.92 14.96 -1.20
C ARG A 97 18.61 16.04 -2.03
N GLN A 98 19.73 16.57 -1.54
CA GLN A 98 20.45 17.66 -2.20
C GLN A 98 21.32 17.19 -3.36
N GLN A 99 21.87 15.98 -3.29
CA GLN A 99 22.94 15.54 -4.19
C GLN A 99 22.49 14.54 -5.25
N CYS A 100 21.74 13.50 -4.88
CA CYS A 100 21.58 12.33 -5.74
C CYS A 100 20.13 11.87 -5.95
N VAL A 101 19.18 12.20 -5.07
CA VAL A 101 17.79 11.74 -5.17
C VAL A 101 17.14 12.08 -6.53
N PRO A 102 17.28 13.29 -7.11
CA PRO A 102 16.73 13.57 -8.43
C PRO A 102 17.28 12.66 -9.54
N GLU A 103 18.57 12.33 -9.47
CA GLU A 103 19.23 11.44 -10.43
C GLU A 103 18.81 9.98 -10.23
N ILE A 104 18.65 9.55 -8.97
CA ILE A 104 18.12 8.21 -8.63
C ILE A 104 16.70 8.05 -9.17
N VAL A 105 15.84 9.04 -8.99
CA VAL A 105 14.46 9.03 -9.51
C VAL A 105 14.47 8.97 -11.05
N ARG A 106 15.35 9.74 -11.70
CA ARG A 106 15.50 9.66 -13.17
C ARG A 106 15.96 8.27 -13.62
N ALA A 107 16.88 7.66 -12.88
CA ALA A 107 17.34 6.30 -13.16
C ALA A 107 16.19 5.29 -13.03
N TRP A 108 15.36 5.36 -11.97
CA TRP A 108 14.17 4.51 -11.85
C TRP A 108 13.24 4.65 -13.06
N TYR A 109 12.92 5.89 -13.46
CA TYR A 109 12.08 6.13 -14.64
C TYR A 109 12.65 5.47 -15.91
N HIS A 110 13.95 5.68 -16.16
CA HIS A 110 14.63 5.13 -17.33
C HIS A 110 14.65 3.59 -17.31
N ILE A 111 14.90 2.99 -16.14
CA ILE A 111 14.91 1.52 -16.02
C ILE A 111 13.51 0.96 -16.28
N LEU A 112 12.47 1.52 -15.65
CA LEU A 112 11.09 1.05 -15.86
C LEU A 112 10.67 1.17 -17.32
N THR A 113 10.95 2.30 -17.96
CA THR A 113 10.57 2.52 -19.35
C THR A 113 11.31 1.62 -20.34
N MET A 114 12.58 1.30 -20.08
CA MET A 114 13.38 0.44 -20.94
C MET A 114 13.12 -1.05 -20.72
N TYR A 115 12.90 -1.48 -19.47
CA TYR A 115 12.90 -2.90 -19.11
C TYR A 115 11.53 -3.50 -18.81
N MET A 116 10.44 -2.72 -18.80
CA MET A 116 9.09 -3.23 -18.42
C MET A 116 8.63 -4.46 -19.21
N THR A 117 9.09 -4.64 -20.45
CA THR A 117 8.74 -5.80 -21.29
C THR A 117 9.78 -6.91 -21.29
N SER A 118 11.06 -6.58 -21.06
CA SER A 118 12.17 -7.53 -21.20
C SER A 118 12.65 -8.13 -19.88
N ASP A 119 12.47 -7.41 -18.77
CA ASP A 119 12.92 -7.84 -17.43
C ASP A 119 11.94 -7.36 -16.34
N PRO A 120 10.80 -8.08 -16.15
CA PRO A 120 9.80 -7.73 -15.15
C PRO A 120 10.32 -7.82 -13.70
N GLU A 121 11.23 -8.76 -13.41
CA GLU A 121 11.80 -8.93 -12.07
C GLU A 121 12.63 -7.70 -11.66
N LEU A 122 13.45 -7.18 -12.56
CA LEU A 122 14.17 -5.93 -12.34
C LEU A 122 13.21 -4.76 -12.12
N CYS A 123 12.13 -4.68 -12.91
CA CYS A 123 11.14 -3.60 -12.77
C CYS A 123 10.42 -3.66 -11.42
N ALA A 124 10.01 -4.85 -10.96
CA ALA A 124 9.43 -5.04 -9.64
C ALA A 124 10.41 -4.59 -8.54
N SER A 125 11.70 -4.99 -8.63
CA SER A 125 12.74 -4.59 -7.69
C SER A 125 12.94 -3.06 -7.64
N VAL A 126 12.92 -2.39 -8.80
CA VAL A 126 13.00 -0.92 -8.89
C VAL A 126 11.78 -0.25 -8.27
N LEU A 127 10.57 -0.75 -8.53
CA LEU A 127 9.33 -0.22 -7.95
C LEU A 127 9.31 -0.40 -6.42
N ASP A 128 9.75 -1.57 -5.92
CA ASP A 128 9.86 -1.82 -4.48
C ASP A 128 10.88 -0.90 -3.81
N SER A 129 12.03 -0.66 -4.46
CA SER A 129 13.00 0.34 -3.99
C SER A 129 12.39 1.73 -4.01
N MET A 130 11.72 2.13 -5.09
CA MET A 130 11.10 3.45 -5.21
C MET A 130 10.05 3.68 -4.11
N LYS A 131 9.18 2.69 -3.86
CA LYS A 131 8.13 2.72 -2.82
C LYS A 131 8.68 3.14 -1.45
N ARG A 132 9.80 2.57 -1.01
CA ARG A 132 10.43 2.84 0.29
C ARG A 132 10.85 4.30 0.45
N TYR A 133 11.30 4.92 -0.65
CA TYR A 133 11.87 6.26 -0.65
C TYR A 133 10.80 7.36 -0.78
N ILE A 134 9.64 7.06 -1.38
CA ILE A 134 8.54 8.02 -1.56
C ILE A 134 8.15 8.72 -0.26
N SER A 135 8.24 8.04 0.89
CA SER A 135 7.86 8.59 2.20
C SER A 135 8.63 9.86 2.58
N TRP A 136 9.89 10.01 2.13
CA TRP A 136 10.77 11.10 2.59
C TRP A 136 11.38 11.95 1.47
N ILE A 137 11.35 11.55 0.20
CA ILE A 137 11.84 12.40 -0.91
C ILE A 137 10.87 13.56 -1.22
N ASP A 138 11.24 14.49 -2.10
CA ASP A 138 10.29 15.51 -2.60
C ASP A 138 9.19 14.82 -3.43
N ILE A 139 7.92 15.05 -3.09
CA ILE A 139 6.78 14.42 -3.76
C ILE A 139 6.70 14.79 -5.24
N ARG A 140 7.14 15.98 -5.64
CA ARG A 140 7.09 16.45 -7.03
C ARG A 140 7.96 15.63 -7.97
N LEU A 141 8.95 14.90 -7.43
CA LEU A 141 9.78 13.99 -8.22
C LEU A 141 8.98 12.80 -8.76
N ILE A 142 7.88 12.42 -8.07
CA ILE A 142 7.03 11.28 -8.43
C ILE A 142 5.66 11.74 -8.92
N VAL A 143 5.06 12.74 -8.26
CA VAL A 143 3.75 13.30 -8.65
C VAL A 143 3.98 14.38 -9.71
N ASN A 144 4.05 13.92 -10.97
CA ASN A 144 4.18 14.74 -12.16
C ASN A 144 3.59 14.01 -13.38
N ASP A 145 3.52 14.72 -14.51
CA ASP A 145 2.90 14.27 -15.77
C ASP A 145 3.64 13.12 -16.48
N ALA A 146 4.79 12.68 -15.97
CA ALA A 146 5.53 11.55 -16.52
C ALA A 146 5.37 10.29 -15.67
N PHE A 147 5.59 10.40 -14.35
CA PHE A 147 5.60 9.24 -13.45
C PHE A 147 4.21 8.71 -13.12
N ILE A 148 3.23 9.58 -12.86
CA ILE A 148 1.88 9.12 -12.52
C ILE A 148 1.25 8.33 -13.68
N PRO A 149 1.29 8.81 -14.93
CA PRO A 149 0.83 8.01 -16.07
C PRO A 149 1.57 6.67 -16.18
N LEU A 150 2.90 6.65 -16.06
CA LEU A 150 3.70 5.42 -16.11
C LEU A 150 3.25 4.40 -15.05
N LEU A 151 3.00 4.82 -13.81
CA LEU A 151 2.54 3.93 -12.75
C LEU A 151 1.17 3.32 -13.08
N PHE A 152 0.24 4.11 -13.61
CA PHE A 152 -1.05 3.58 -14.05
C PHE A 152 -0.93 2.66 -15.27
N ASP A 153 -0.07 3.00 -16.23
CA ASP A 153 0.17 2.16 -17.41
C ASP A 153 0.72 0.80 -17.00
N LEU A 154 1.63 0.76 -16.02
CA LEU A 154 2.12 -0.50 -15.44
C LEU A 154 1.01 -1.29 -14.73
N ILE A 155 0.12 -0.64 -13.97
CA ILE A 155 -0.98 -1.32 -13.26
C ILE A 155 -2.03 -1.86 -14.23
N LEU A 156 -2.36 -1.10 -15.28
CA LEU A 156 -3.45 -1.38 -16.21
C LEU A 156 -3.02 -2.23 -17.41
N ALA A 157 -1.72 -2.46 -17.61
CA ALA A 157 -1.22 -3.22 -18.76
C ALA A 157 -1.59 -4.69 -18.65
N ASP A 158 -2.37 -5.16 -19.62
CA ASP A 158 -2.66 -6.58 -19.80
C ASP A 158 -1.38 -7.36 -20.15
N GLY A 159 -1.18 -8.50 -19.50
CA GLY A 159 -0.05 -9.40 -19.79
C GLY A 159 1.26 -9.08 -19.07
N LEU A 160 1.31 -8.02 -18.25
CA LEU A 160 2.40 -7.85 -17.27
C LEU A 160 2.21 -8.81 -16.08
N PRO A 161 3.29 -9.30 -15.47
CA PRO A 161 3.17 -10.08 -14.24
C PRO A 161 2.53 -9.28 -13.10
N GLU A 162 1.64 -9.93 -12.33
CA GLU A 162 0.96 -9.30 -11.17
C GLU A 162 1.94 -8.68 -10.18
N GLN A 163 3.15 -9.24 -10.06
CA GLN A 163 4.20 -8.69 -9.20
C GLN A 163 4.58 -7.25 -9.59
N VAL A 164 4.71 -6.94 -10.89
CA VAL A 164 5.04 -5.59 -11.37
C VAL A 164 3.86 -4.66 -11.18
N GLN A 165 2.65 -5.12 -11.53
CA GLN A 165 1.41 -4.35 -11.37
C GLN A 165 1.19 -4.00 -9.89
N GLY A 166 1.36 -4.98 -8.99
CA GLY A 166 1.25 -4.84 -7.56
C GLY A 166 2.32 -3.92 -6.94
N ALA A 167 3.57 -3.99 -7.42
CA ALA A 167 4.63 -3.09 -6.99
C ALA A 167 4.36 -1.63 -7.41
N ALA A 168 3.81 -1.42 -8.61
CA ALA A 168 3.37 -0.11 -9.08
C ALA A 168 2.18 0.43 -8.26
N ALA A 169 1.20 -0.41 -7.94
CA ALA A 169 0.12 -0.06 -7.01
C ALA A 169 0.66 0.30 -5.62
N GLY A 170 1.68 -0.41 -5.15
CA GLY A 170 2.41 -0.11 -3.91
C GLY A 170 3.09 1.28 -3.93
N CYS A 171 3.62 1.71 -5.07
CA CYS A 171 4.16 3.06 -5.24
C CYS A 171 3.06 4.12 -5.16
N LEU A 172 1.91 3.91 -5.82
CA LEU A 172 0.77 4.83 -5.69
C LEU A 172 0.26 4.89 -4.25
N LEU A 173 0.22 3.77 -3.53
CA LEU A 173 -0.15 3.77 -2.12
C LEU A 173 0.84 4.60 -1.30
N ALA A 174 2.14 4.49 -1.55
CA ALA A 174 3.13 5.34 -0.87
C ALA A 174 2.95 6.83 -1.19
N VAL A 175 2.54 7.19 -2.41
CA VAL A 175 2.18 8.57 -2.78
C VAL A 175 0.97 9.04 -1.97
N VAL A 176 -0.09 8.24 -1.95
CA VAL A 176 -1.33 8.51 -1.21
C VAL A 176 -1.07 8.66 0.29
N SER A 177 -0.29 7.76 0.88
CA SER A 177 0.03 7.75 2.32
C SER A 177 1.10 8.76 2.72
N LYS A 178 1.64 9.55 1.77
CA LYS A 178 2.66 10.55 2.10
C LYS A 178 2.09 11.60 3.06
N ARG A 179 2.81 11.85 4.14
CA ARG A 179 2.43 12.85 5.14
C ARG A 179 2.62 14.26 4.59
N MET A 180 1.53 15.01 4.52
CA MET A 180 1.49 16.42 4.16
C MET A 180 0.22 17.06 4.74
N ASP A 181 0.11 18.38 4.68
CA ASP A 181 -1.08 19.10 5.15
C ASP A 181 -2.31 18.78 4.28
N SER A 182 -3.49 18.77 4.91
CA SER A 182 -4.74 18.38 4.24
C SER A 182 -5.14 19.32 3.09
N GLN A 183 -4.76 20.60 3.16
CA GLN A 183 -5.03 21.59 2.11
C GLN A 183 -4.27 21.25 0.82
N SER A 184 -3.02 20.84 0.93
CA SER A 184 -2.20 20.41 -0.22
C SER A 184 -2.51 18.97 -0.63
N LYS A 185 -2.92 18.11 0.31
CA LYS A 185 -3.17 16.69 0.06
C LYS A 185 -4.44 16.46 -0.75
N LEU A 186 -5.53 17.16 -0.45
CA LEU A 186 -6.81 16.92 -1.11
C LEU A 186 -6.76 17.15 -2.64
N PRO A 187 -6.17 18.25 -3.16
CA PRO A 187 -6.00 18.43 -4.60
C PRO A 187 -5.08 17.36 -5.23
N LEU A 188 -4.05 16.92 -4.51
CA LEU A 188 -3.19 15.83 -4.98
C LEU A 188 -4.00 14.54 -5.14
N LEU A 189 -4.78 14.15 -4.14
CA LEU A 189 -5.64 12.96 -4.17
C LEU A 189 -6.66 13.04 -5.32
N GLN A 190 -7.30 14.19 -5.49
CA GLN A 190 -8.23 14.44 -6.59
C GLN A 190 -7.57 14.25 -7.97
N ASN A 191 -6.34 14.75 -8.14
CA ASN A 191 -5.61 14.67 -9.41
C ASN A 191 -5.03 13.29 -9.73
N LEU A 192 -4.93 12.39 -8.76
CA LEU A 192 -4.40 11.03 -9.01
C LEU A 192 -5.32 10.17 -9.88
N GLN A 193 -6.62 10.46 -9.99
CA GLN A 193 -7.57 9.68 -10.80
C GLN A 193 -7.58 8.17 -10.45
N ILE A 194 -7.61 7.85 -9.15
CA ILE A 194 -7.57 6.46 -8.64
C ILE A 194 -8.73 5.60 -9.17
N SER A 195 -9.83 6.18 -9.64
CA SER A 195 -10.94 5.43 -10.23
C SER A 195 -10.58 4.55 -11.42
N ARG A 196 -9.45 4.83 -12.11
CA ARG A 196 -8.93 3.99 -13.19
C ARG A 196 -8.72 2.53 -12.77
N VAL A 197 -8.42 2.27 -11.50
CA VAL A 197 -8.14 0.91 -11.01
C VAL A 197 -9.36 0.22 -10.38
N PHE A 198 -10.52 0.86 -10.32
CA PHE A 198 -11.70 0.28 -9.68
C PHE A 198 -12.24 -0.96 -10.39
N GLY A 199 -12.08 -1.06 -11.70
CA GLY A 199 -12.51 -2.24 -12.46
C GLY A 199 -11.64 -3.47 -12.21
N LEU A 200 -10.38 -3.26 -11.78
CA LEU A 200 -9.40 -4.34 -11.62
C LEU A 200 -9.63 -5.20 -10.38
N ILE A 201 -10.34 -4.70 -9.36
CA ILE A 201 -10.59 -5.49 -8.15
C ILE A 201 -11.69 -6.53 -8.37
N SER A 202 -12.51 -6.40 -9.42
CA SER A 202 -13.68 -7.27 -9.64
C SER A 202 -13.32 -8.61 -10.31
N THR A 203 -12.04 -8.87 -10.55
CA THR A 203 -11.56 -10.13 -11.10
C THR A 203 -11.56 -11.21 -10.02
N ASP A 204 -12.29 -12.29 -10.25
CA ASP A 204 -12.48 -13.40 -9.31
C ASP A 204 -11.14 -14.14 -9.06
N GLY A 205 -10.67 -14.17 -7.80
CA GLY A 205 -9.50 -14.95 -7.39
C GLY A 205 -8.69 -14.33 -6.25
N ASP A 206 -7.97 -15.22 -5.54
CA ASP A 206 -6.88 -14.86 -4.61
C ASP A 206 -5.67 -14.38 -5.45
N SER A 207 -5.76 -13.14 -5.92
CA SER A 207 -4.76 -12.47 -6.75
C SER A 207 -3.92 -11.54 -5.89
N GLU A 208 -2.60 -11.61 -6.03
CA GLU A 208 -1.69 -10.72 -5.30
C GLU A 208 -1.97 -9.27 -5.69
N LEU A 209 -2.27 -9.02 -6.97
CA LEU A 209 -2.65 -7.71 -7.47
C LEU A 209 -3.90 -7.17 -6.77
N VAL A 210 -4.96 -7.98 -6.63
CA VAL A 210 -6.20 -7.59 -5.95
C VAL A 210 -5.90 -7.17 -4.51
N SER A 211 -5.04 -7.89 -3.79
CA SER A 211 -4.61 -7.52 -2.44
C SER A 211 -3.85 -6.18 -2.39
N LYS A 212 -2.96 -5.90 -3.35
CA LYS A 212 -2.27 -4.59 -3.42
C LYS A 212 -3.23 -3.46 -3.77
N LEU A 213 -4.18 -3.69 -4.68
CA LEU A 213 -5.20 -2.70 -5.05
C LEU A 213 -6.18 -2.44 -3.90
N ALA A 214 -6.57 -3.47 -3.14
CA ALA A 214 -7.36 -3.34 -1.93
C ALA A 214 -6.68 -2.43 -0.91
N ALA A 215 -5.38 -2.62 -0.68
CA ALA A 215 -4.59 -1.76 0.19
C ALA A 215 -4.52 -0.31 -0.35
N LEU A 216 -4.31 -0.12 -1.66
CA LEU A 216 -4.31 1.20 -2.31
C LEU A 216 -5.63 1.93 -2.10
N LEU A 217 -6.76 1.28 -2.40
CA LEU A 217 -8.10 1.88 -2.34
C LEU A 217 -8.51 2.20 -0.91
N THR A 218 -8.20 1.32 0.03
CA THR A 218 -8.46 1.54 1.46
C THR A 218 -7.59 2.68 1.98
N GLY A 219 -6.30 2.70 1.65
CA GLY A 219 -5.39 3.80 2.00
C GLY A 219 -5.82 5.14 1.43
N TYR A 220 -6.29 5.15 0.17
CA TYR A 220 -6.87 6.34 -0.47
C TYR A 220 -8.09 6.85 0.28
N ALA A 221 -9.03 5.95 0.61
CA ALA A 221 -10.23 6.32 1.36
C ALA A 221 -9.91 6.85 2.77
N VAL A 222 -8.95 6.24 3.48
CA VAL A 222 -8.46 6.72 4.78
C VAL A 222 -7.92 8.14 4.69
N GLU A 223 -7.09 8.43 3.69
CA GLU A 223 -6.48 9.74 3.54
C GLU A 223 -7.48 10.83 3.14
N ILE A 224 -8.47 10.50 2.30
CA ILE A 224 -9.57 11.44 2.01
C ILE A 224 -10.37 11.72 3.29
N LEU A 225 -10.67 10.69 4.08
CA LEU A 225 -11.41 10.86 5.33
C LEU A 225 -10.64 11.72 6.34
N GLU A 226 -9.32 11.55 6.44
CA GLU A 226 -8.48 12.42 7.26
C GLU A 226 -8.44 13.86 6.74
N CYS A 227 -8.43 14.06 5.43
CA CYS A 227 -8.58 15.40 4.84
C CYS A 227 -9.94 16.00 5.22
N PHE A 228 -11.04 15.26 5.04
CA PHE A 228 -12.40 15.69 5.39
C PHE A 228 -12.50 16.20 6.83
N LYS A 229 -11.88 15.50 7.79
CA LYS A 229 -11.90 15.88 9.21
C LYS A 229 -11.13 17.17 9.50
N ARG A 230 -10.12 17.50 8.70
CA ARG A 230 -9.16 18.59 8.97
C ARG A 230 -9.38 19.82 8.09
N VAL A 231 -10.00 19.67 6.93
CA VAL A 231 -10.35 20.80 6.05
C VAL A 231 -11.44 21.68 6.66
N SER A 232 -11.32 22.97 6.39
CA SER A 232 -12.16 24.01 7.00
C SER A 232 -13.19 24.58 6.03
N SER A 233 -12.91 24.57 4.72
CA SER A 233 -13.84 25.05 3.70
C SER A 233 -14.92 24.02 3.40
N ASP A 234 -16.16 24.49 3.23
CA ASP A 234 -17.27 23.63 2.82
C ASP A 234 -17.07 23.09 1.39
N ASP A 235 -16.37 23.81 0.51
CA ASP A 235 -16.03 23.34 -0.83
C ASP A 235 -15.04 22.17 -0.78
N GLU A 236 -14.01 22.25 0.07
CA GLU A 236 -13.03 21.17 0.28
C GLU A 236 -13.70 19.93 0.91
N ARG A 237 -14.68 20.14 1.80
CA ARG A 237 -15.50 19.06 2.36
C ARG A 237 -16.39 18.41 1.31
N ALA A 238 -16.98 19.20 0.41
CA ALA A 238 -17.77 18.67 -0.70
C ALA A 238 -16.92 17.79 -1.61
N VAL A 239 -15.73 18.25 -2.01
CA VAL A 239 -14.77 17.46 -2.81
C VAL A 239 -14.40 16.17 -2.10
N SER A 240 -14.06 16.23 -0.80
CA SER A 240 -13.77 15.03 -0.01
C SER A 240 -14.93 14.03 0.01
N VAL A 241 -16.17 14.50 0.14
CA VAL A 241 -17.37 13.66 0.12
C VAL A 241 -17.58 13.04 -1.27
N GLU A 242 -17.33 13.77 -2.35
CA GLU A 242 -17.41 13.23 -3.72
C GLU A 242 -16.40 12.11 -3.93
N LEU A 243 -15.13 12.31 -3.57
CA LEU A 243 -14.09 11.30 -3.67
C LEU A 243 -14.37 10.07 -2.80
N LEU A 244 -14.89 10.26 -1.58
CA LEU A 244 -15.32 9.15 -0.72
C LEU A 244 -16.46 8.36 -1.37
N ASN A 245 -17.44 9.04 -1.93
CA ASN A 245 -18.57 8.39 -2.61
C ASN A 245 -18.11 7.58 -3.82
N GLU A 246 -17.07 8.02 -4.50
CA GLU A 246 -16.48 7.35 -5.66
C GLU A 246 -15.75 6.07 -5.25
N VAL A 247 -14.93 6.10 -4.18
CA VAL A 247 -14.14 4.92 -3.75
C VAL A 247 -14.92 3.91 -2.90
N LEU A 248 -15.96 4.33 -2.17
CA LEU A 248 -16.68 3.46 -1.23
C LEU A 248 -17.23 2.15 -1.83
N PRO A 249 -17.83 2.12 -3.04
CA PRO A 249 -18.26 0.88 -3.67
C PRO A 249 -17.14 -0.15 -3.79
N SER A 250 -15.94 0.31 -4.17
CA SER A 250 -14.75 -0.53 -4.28
C SER A 250 -14.29 -1.03 -2.91
N VAL A 251 -14.32 -0.19 -1.87
CA VAL A 251 -14.01 -0.60 -0.50
C VAL A 251 -15.00 -1.66 0.01
N PHE A 252 -16.29 -1.53 -0.30
CA PHE A 252 -17.31 -2.52 0.06
C PHE A 252 -17.10 -3.84 -0.68
N TYR A 253 -16.70 -3.78 -1.96
CA TYR A 253 -16.34 -4.98 -2.71
C TYR A 253 -15.14 -5.68 -2.07
N VAL A 254 -14.05 -4.94 -1.82
CA VAL A 254 -12.84 -5.46 -1.15
C VAL A 254 -13.22 -6.14 0.16
N MET A 255 -14.01 -5.48 1.01
CA MET A 255 -14.42 -6.06 2.29
C MET A 255 -15.25 -7.34 2.15
N LYS A 256 -15.97 -7.55 1.05
CA LYS A 256 -16.73 -8.79 0.81
C LYS A 256 -15.85 -9.95 0.34
N SER A 257 -14.74 -9.64 -0.34
CA SER A 257 -13.87 -10.63 -0.97
C SER A 257 -12.53 -10.84 -0.25
N CYS A 258 -12.25 -10.10 0.82
CA CYS A 258 -10.94 -10.11 1.47
C CYS A 258 -10.77 -11.18 2.55
N GLU A 259 -9.53 -11.64 2.71
CA GLU A 259 -9.07 -12.40 3.87
C GLU A 259 -9.02 -11.54 5.15
N ILE A 260 -8.89 -12.20 6.31
CA ILE A 260 -8.99 -11.61 7.66
C ILE A 260 -8.06 -10.39 7.86
N ASP A 261 -6.79 -10.48 7.50
CA ASP A 261 -5.80 -9.41 7.73
C ASP A 261 -6.10 -8.15 6.89
N SER A 262 -6.56 -8.36 5.66
CA SER A 262 -6.99 -7.28 4.77
C SER A 262 -8.29 -6.65 5.26
N ALA A 263 -9.18 -7.44 5.86
CA ALA A 263 -10.44 -6.99 6.44
C ALA A 263 -10.24 -6.01 7.60
N PHE A 264 -9.23 -6.22 8.46
CA PHE A 264 -8.99 -5.36 9.62
C PHE A 264 -8.81 -3.88 9.22
N ASN A 265 -7.95 -3.59 8.25
CA ASN A 265 -7.71 -2.22 7.79
C ASN A 265 -8.96 -1.56 7.22
N VAL A 266 -9.77 -2.33 6.50
CA VAL A 266 -11.03 -1.85 5.95
C VAL A 266 -12.04 -1.58 7.08
N VAL A 267 -12.13 -2.44 8.08
CA VAL A 267 -13.00 -2.23 9.26
C VAL A 267 -12.58 -0.98 10.03
N GLN A 268 -11.29 -0.76 10.24
CA GLN A 268 -10.79 0.46 10.89
C GLN A 268 -11.16 1.72 10.11
N PHE A 269 -11.03 1.68 8.77
CA PHE A 269 -11.50 2.76 7.91
C PHE A 269 -13.02 2.99 8.07
N LEU A 270 -13.83 1.93 7.99
CA LEU A 270 -15.29 2.02 8.09
C LEU A 270 -15.73 2.53 9.46
N LEU A 271 -15.06 2.13 10.55
CA LEU A 271 -15.29 2.67 11.89
C LEU A 271 -15.03 4.19 11.92
N GLY A 272 -13.90 4.62 11.36
CA GLY A 272 -13.58 6.05 11.23
C GLY A 272 -14.60 6.80 10.38
N TYR A 273 -15.08 6.19 9.29
CA TYR A 273 -16.07 6.77 8.38
C TYR A 273 -17.40 6.99 9.10
N VAL A 274 -17.95 5.93 9.72
CA VAL A 274 -19.22 5.99 10.46
C VAL A 274 -19.11 6.96 11.64
N GLY A 275 -17.99 6.93 12.37
CA GLY A 275 -17.72 7.87 13.45
C GLY A 275 -17.71 9.33 12.99
N THR A 276 -17.25 9.59 11.77
CA THR A 276 -17.28 10.93 11.16
C THR A 276 -18.70 11.31 10.75
N MET A 277 -19.52 10.38 10.26
CA MET A 277 -20.92 10.67 9.93
C MET A 277 -21.73 11.14 11.15
N LYS A 278 -21.34 10.72 12.37
CA LYS A 278 -21.96 11.19 13.62
C LYS A 278 -21.93 12.72 13.75
N SER A 279 -20.89 13.39 13.25
CA SER A 279 -20.78 14.86 13.34
C SER A 279 -21.60 15.60 12.26
N LEU A 280 -22.12 14.88 11.26
CA LEU A 280 -22.83 15.43 10.11
C LEU A 280 -24.35 15.29 10.20
N ALA A 281 -24.90 14.96 11.38
CA ALA A 281 -26.34 14.83 11.56
C ALA A 281 -27.07 16.17 11.32
N PRO A 282 -28.19 16.20 10.55
CA PRO A 282 -28.91 15.06 9.99
C PRO A 282 -28.25 14.48 8.72
N LEU A 283 -28.26 13.14 8.62
CA LEU A 283 -27.68 12.41 7.49
C LEU A 283 -28.57 12.51 6.24
N LYS A 284 -27.92 12.63 5.08
CA LYS A 284 -28.57 12.61 3.76
C LYS A 284 -28.89 11.17 3.32
N GLU A 285 -29.85 11.02 2.41
CA GLU A 285 -30.28 9.71 1.87
C GLU A 285 -29.11 8.85 1.37
N LYS A 286 -28.15 9.44 0.66
CA LYS A 286 -26.95 8.75 0.17
C LYS A 286 -26.08 8.19 1.30
N GLN A 287 -25.95 8.93 2.41
CA GLN A 287 -25.19 8.47 3.58
C GLN A 287 -25.91 7.32 4.27
N LEU A 288 -27.24 7.42 4.41
CA LEU A 288 -28.04 6.32 4.95
C LEU A 288 -27.95 5.05 4.10
N LEU A 289 -27.94 5.19 2.78
CA LEU A 289 -27.72 4.07 1.86
C LEU A 289 -26.34 3.42 2.09
N GLN A 290 -25.29 4.21 2.23
CA GLN A 290 -23.94 3.71 2.50
C GLN A 290 -23.83 3.00 3.85
N LEU A 291 -24.49 3.52 4.89
CA LEU A 291 -24.57 2.83 6.18
C LEU A 291 -25.31 1.50 6.05
N GLY A 292 -26.37 1.43 5.25
CA GLY A 292 -27.04 0.18 4.89
C GLY A 292 -26.11 -0.81 4.17
N GLN A 293 -25.28 -0.34 3.24
CA GLN A 293 -24.30 -1.16 2.54
C GLN A 293 -23.22 -1.71 3.48
N ILE A 294 -22.78 -0.93 4.48
CA ILE A 294 -21.88 -1.41 5.54
C ILE A 294 -22.53 -2.56 6.31
N LEU A 295 -23.82 -2.46 6.65
CA LEU A 295 -24.54 -3.55 7.34
C LEU A 295 -24.62 -4.82 6.48
N GLU A 296 -24.86 -4.71 5.17
CA GLU A 296 -24.84 -5.86 4.26
C GLU A 296 -23.46 -6.51 4.16
N VAL A 297 -22.39 -5.70 4.13
CA VAL A 297 -21.01 -6.19 4.13
C VAL A 297 -20.69 -6.92 5.44
N ILE A 298 -21.05 -6.35 6.60
CA ILE A 298 -20.90 -6.99 7.91
C ILE A 298 -21.63 -8.34 7.90
N ARG A 299 -22.89 -8.37 7.44
CA ARG A 299 -23.66 -9.60 7.37
C ARG A 299 -22.96 -10.66 6.53
N ALA A 300 -22.45 -10.31 5.36
CA ALA A 300 -21.73 -11.26 4.51
C ALA A 300 -20.51 -11.86 5.23
N GLN A 301 -19.78 -11.03 5.99
CA GLN A 301 -18.53 -11.42 6.66
C GLN A 301 -18.71 -12.16 7.99
N ILE A 302 -19.83 -11.95 8.70
CA ILE A 302 -20.06 -12.67 9.96
C ILE A 302 -20.59 -14.09 9.77
N LEU A 303 -20.97 -14.51 8.56
CA LEU A 303 -21.47 -15.85 8.31
C LEU A 303 -20.31 -16.85 8.28
N TYR A 304 -20.56 -18.07 8.75
CA TYR A 304 -19.62 -19.17 8.54
C TYR A 304 -19.63 -19.57 7.07
N ASP A 305 -18.46 -19.95 6.54
CA ASP A 305 -18.40 -20.61 5.25
C ASP A 305 -19.21 -21.93 5.32
N PRO A 306 -20.12 -22.19 4.36
CA PRO A 306 -20.89 -23.43 4.29
C PRO A 306 -20.05 -24.71 4.38
N ILE A 307 -18.78 -24.69 3.96
CA ILE A 307 -17.85 -25.83 4.03
C ILE A 307 -17.68 -26.32 5.48
N TYR A 308 -17.77 -25.44 6.48
CA TYR A 308 -17.61 -25.81 7.88
C TYR A 308 -18.91 -26.30 8.55
N ARG A 309 -20.05 -26.32 7.84
CA ARG A 309 -21.36 -26.56 8.46
C ARG A 309 -21.43 -27.90 9.20
N ASP A 310 -21.02 -28.99 8.56
CA ASP A 310 -21.07 -30.32 9.17
C ASP A 310 -20.15 -30.41 10.40
N HIS A 311 -18.98 -29.78 10.33
CA HIS A 311 -18.01 -29.70 11.43
C HIS A 311 -18.52 -28.87 12.62
N LEU A 312 -19.27 -27.80 12.34
CA LEU A 312 -19.88 -26.93 13.35
C LEU A 312 -21.08 -27.60 14.04
N ASP A 313 -21.85 -28.43 13.32
CA ASP A 313 -23.00 -29.15 13.88
C ASP A 313 -22.57 -30.22 14.90
N VAL A 314 -21.48 -30.97 14.61
CA VAL A 314 -20.92 -31.96 15.55
C VAL A 314 -19.86 -31.38 16.48
N LEU A 315 -19.42 -30.15 16.22
CA LEU A 315 -18.42 -29.41 16.98
C LEU A 315 -17.11 -30.21 17.17
N ASP A 316 -16.60 -30.78 16.09
CA ASP A 316 -15.35 -31.54 16.08
C ASP A 316 -14.12 -30.62 16.21
N LYS A 317 -12.91 -31.15 15.96
CA LYS A 317 -11.68 -30.35 16.07
C LYS A 317 -11.71 -29.15 15.09
N ILE A 318 -12.14 -29.39 13.84
CA ILE A 318 -12.18 -28.35 12.80
C ILE A 318 -13.26 -27.33 13.15
N GLY A 319 -14.43 -27.77 13.59
CA GLY A 319 -15.52 -26.89 14.02
C GLY A 319 -15.13 -26.00 15.20
N ARG A 320 -14.37 -26.52 16.18
CA ARG A 320 -13.85 -25.71 17.30
C ARG A 320 -12.83 -24.67 16.86
N GLU A 321 -11.86 -25.07 16.02
CA GLU A 321 -10.85 -24.15 15.48
C GLU A 321 -11.51 -23.02 14.67
N GLU A 322 -12.52 -23.36 13.86
CA GLU A 322 -13.28 -22.38 13.10
C GLU A 322 -14.12 -21.45 13.98
N GLN A 323 -14.75 -21.99 15.03
CA GLN A 323 -15.49 -21.18 15.99
C GLN A 323 -14.58 -20.18 16.70
N ASP A 324 -13.41 -20.63 17.18
CA ASP A 324 -12.44 -19.76 17.86
C ASP A 324 -11.95 -18.65 16.92
N ARG A 325 -11.61 -18.99 15.67
CA ARG A 325 -11.26 -18.02 14.61
C ARG A 325 -12.35 -16.98 14.40
N MET A 326 -13.60 -17.42 14.26
CA MET A 326 -14.74 -16.52 14.00
C MET A 326 -15.14 -15.68 15.22
N VAL A 327 -14.90 -16.17 16.44
CA VAL A 327 -15.10 -15.37 17.66
C VAL A 327 -14.19 -14.16 17.64
N GLU A 328 -12.90 -14.33 17.37
CA GLU A 328 -11.94 -13.22 17.29
C GLU A 328 -12.28 -12.28 16.13
N PHE A 329 -12.51 -12.82 14.93
CA PHE A 329 -12.81 -12.02 13.74
C PHE A 329 -14.07 -11.14 13.89
N ARG A 330 -15.12 -11.66 14.55
CA ARG A 330 -16.38 -10.92 14.73
C ARG A 330 -16.30 -9.77 15.73
N ILE A 331 -15.24 -9.66 16.54
CA ILE A 331 -15.13 -8.60 17.57
C ILE A 331 -15.20 -7.22 16.93
N ASP A 332 -14.35 -6.94 15.95
CA ASP A 332 -14.29 -5.61 15.32
C ASP A 332 -15.53 -5.33 14.46
N LEU A 333 -16.06 -6.36 13.77
CA LEU A 333 -17.31 -6.27 13.03
C LEU A 333 -18.50 -5.95 13.94
N PHE A 334 -18.53 -6.50 15.16
CA PHE A 334 -19.55 -6.18 16.15
C PHE A 334 -19.44 -4.74 16.64
N VAL A 335 -18.22 -4.23 16.85
CA VAL A 335 -17.99 -2.82 17.18
C VAL A 335 -18.48 -1.92 16.04
N LEU A 336 -18.20 -2.29 14.78
CA LEU A 336 -18.69 -1.56 13.61
C LEU A 336 -20.21 -1.56 13.53
N LEU A 337 -20.87 -2.72 13.70
CA LEU A 337 -22.34 -2.85 13.74
C LEU A 337 -22.95 -1.93 14.80
N ARG A 338 -22.41 -1.93 16.01
CA ARG A 338 -22.88 -1.06 17.10
C ARG A 338 -22.70 0.41 16.77
N THR A 339 -21.58 0.77 16.15
CA THR A 339 -21.29 2.15 15.75
C THR A 339 -22.27 2.63 14.71
N VAL A 340 -22.62 1.79 13.72
CA VAL A 340 -23.68 2.08 12.74
C VAL A 340 -25.03 2.22 13.44
N GLY A 341 -25.37 1.31 14.37
CA GLY A 341 -26.60 1.37 15.16
C GLY A 341 -26.75 2.65 15.99
N HIS A 342 -25.65 3.20 16.50
CA HIS A 342 -25.68 4.48 17.22
C HIS A 342 -25.87 5.69 16.29
N VAL A 343 -25.36 5.63 15.06
CA VAL A 343 -25.42 6.74 14.10
C VAL A 343 -26.72 6.72 13.29
N ALA A 344 -27.23 5.54 12.94
CA ALA A 344 -28.45 5.33 12.16
C ALA A 344 -29.30 4.18 12.76
N PRO A 345 -29.99 4.44 13.89
CA PRO A 345 -30.73 3.41 14.62
C PRO A 345 -31.87 2.79 13.80
N GLU A 346 -32.65 3.61 13.09
CA GLU A 346 -33.80 3.12 12.29
C GLU A 346 -33.36 2.21 11.14
N VAL A 347 -32.31 2.60 10.41
CA VAL A 347 -31.74 1.79 9.32
C VAL A 347 -31.26 0.45 9.87
N THR A 348 -30.55 0.48 11.00
CA THR A 348 -29.99 -0.72 11.64
C THR A 348 -31.08 -1.64 12.16
N HIS A 349 -32.12 -1.10 12.80
CA HIS A 349 -33.23 -1.89 13.33
C HIS A 349 -34.02 -2.58 12.21
N MET A 350 -34.35 -1.84 11.13
CA MET A 350 -35.00 -2.43 9.96
C MET A 350 -34.16 -3.52 9.30
N PHE A 351 -32.85 -3.27 9.17
CA PHE A 351 -31.91 -4.24 8.61
C PHE A 351 -31.86 -5.55 9.41
N ILE A 352 -31.71 -5.47 10.74
CA ILE A 352 -31.65 -6.64 11.62
C ILE A 352 -32.97 -7.42 11.54
N ARG A 353 -34.12 -6.72 11.61
CA ARG A 353 -35.45 -7.34 11.52
C ARG A 353 -35.61 -8.12 10.21
N ASN A 354 -35.25 -7.51 9.07
CA ASN A 354 -35.35 -8.14 7.76
C ASN A 354 -34.40 -9.33 7.61
N SER A 355 -33.18 -9.21 8.15
CA SER A 355 -32.17 -10.29 8.11
C SER A 355 -32.62 -11.51 8.91
N LEU A 356 -33.19 -11.32 10.11
CA LEU A 356 -33.73 -12.39 10.93
C LEU A 356 -34.93 -13.07 10.26
N ALA A 357 -35.85 -12.28 9.70
CA ALA A 357 -36.99 -12.82 8.97
C ALA A 357 -36.56 -13.69 7.79
N ALA A 358 -35.59 -13.23 6.99
CA ALA A 358 -35.04 -13.99 5.87
C ALA A 358 -34.38 -15.30 6.34
N ALA A 359 -33.62 -15.27 7.43
CA ALA A 359 -32.98 -16.46 7.99
C ALA A 359 -34.01 -17.52 8.42
N THR A 360 -35.15 -17.11 9.00
CA THR A 360 -36.20 -18.05 9.42
C THR A 360 -36.99 -18.68 8.26
N VAL A 361 -37.10 -18.00 7.11
CA VAL A 361 -37.79 -18.51 5.92
C VAL A 361 -36.90 -19.48 5.12
N SER A 362 -35.58 -19.33 5.22
CA SER A 362 -34.61 -20.19 4.52
C SER A 362 -34.48 -21.61 5.11
N THR A 363 -35.12 -21.86 6.25
CA THR A 363 -35.09 -23.13 7.01
C THR A 363 -36.36 -23.99 6.85
N THR A 364 -37.28 -23.60 5.97
CA THR A 364 -38.43 -24.42 5.52
C THR A 364 -38.26 -24.75 4.05
#